data_AF-A0A9N8E0S0-F1
#
_entry.id   AF-A0A9N8E0S0-F1
#
_cell.length_a   1.000
_cell.length_b   1.000
_cell.length_c   1.000
_cell.angle_alpha   90.00
_cell.angle_beta   90.00
_cell.angle_gamma   90.00
#
_symmetry.space_group_name_H-M   'P 1'
#
loop_
_entity.id
_entity.type
_entity.pdbx_description
1 polymer ?
#
loop_
_entity_poly.entity_id
_entity_poly.type
_entity_poly.pdbx_seq_one_letter_code
_entity_poly.pdbx_strand_id
1 'polypeptide(L)'
;MAQSRRSVVMLALAIALGLRLMEWIVLGGPTGTGTGIGIGTGKATVVSSDCSSDAAKKKTSSSSTPRPRGLRLVLMGDSLTRYSYLSLVYFLRWGTWYDPDWHTPHLVQASSFDNIFHNQTWGEHSWQTNRMLWPNELCDCFRKMPGAVQVNKVVNNRYFYDPAYDNSVVYLDAKGHKGTLHGRIAAQNVSRLLYQQGLAAIKLGPSPVLPPMDKLQRPFAWVHKSWSDAISNYVAQLDPPPNLIILNAGLWPNNFLYQHDLIDDMVRALPSNTKAMWKTTSFGKGGKVLHKSIPETDALLCSKLHSCWNQSWTQHVTAKYYWDDKHFFEPVYRIMNEDLLEQIGSLPEGYQRLDRSVLFQK
;
A
#
# COMPACT_ATOMS: atom_id res chain seq x y z
N MET A 1 -43.95 -23.36 24.25
CA MET A 1 -42.48 -23.37 24.46
C MET A 1 -41.80 -23.20 23.11
N ALA A 2 -41.35 -21.98 22.78
CA ALA A 2 -40.68 -21.69 21.51
C ALA A 2 -39.16 -21.83 21.70
N GLN A 3 -38.60 -22.95 21.27
CA GLN A 3 -37.16 -23.17 21.29
C GLN A 3 -36.51 -22.26 20.23
N SER A 4 -35.61 -21.37 20.67
CA SER A 4 -35.06 -20.35 19.77
C SER A 4 -34.24 -21.01 18.66
N ARG A 5 -34.35 -20.50 17.42
CA ARG A 5 -33.59 -20.97 16.24
C ARG A 5 -32.08 -21.02 16.50
N ARG A 6 -31.55 -20.26 17.47
CA ARG A 6 -30.14 -20.30 17.87
C ARG A 6 -29.74 -21.62 18.54
N SER A 7 -30.65 -22.25 19.29
CA SER A 7 -30.38 -23.51 20.00
C SER A 7 -30.21 -24.69 19.03
N VAL A 8 -30.97 -24.70 17.93
CA VAL A 8 -30.87 -25.73 16.88
C VAL A 8 -29.56 -25.61 16.10
N VAL A 9 -29.14 -24.38 15.80
CA VAL A 9 -27.87 -24.13 15.08
C VAL A 9 -26.65 -24.52 15.93
N MET A 10 -26.67 -24.21 17.23
CA MET A 10 -25.57 -24.59 18.13
C MET A 10 -25.48 -26.11 18.32
N LEU A 11 -26.62 -26.82 18.35
CA LEU A 11 -26.64 -28.28 18.44
C LEU A 11 -26.09 -28.94 17.16
N ALA A 12 -26.44 -28.40 15.98
CA ALA A 12 -25.91 -28.90 14.71
C ALA A 12 -24.38 -28.71 14.60
N LEU A 13 -23.86 -27.57 15.07
CA LEU A 13 -22.42 -27.29 15.10
C LEU A 13 -21.67 -28.23 16.06
N ALA A 14 -22.24 -28.52 17.23
CA ALA A 14 -21.65 -29.43 18.19
C ALA A 14 -21.57 -30.87 17.65
N ILE A 15 -22.60 -31.33 16.94
CA ILE A 15 -22.63 -32.65 16.31
C ILE A 15 -21.58 -32.73 15.18
N ALA A 16 -21.48 -31.70 14.34
CA ALA A 16 -20.50 -31.69 13.25
C ALA A 16 -19.04 -31.70 13.75
N LEU A 17 -18.76 -30.99 14.84
CA LEU A 17 -17.44 -31.01 15.48
C LEU A 17 -17.14 -32.35 16.14
N GLY A 18 -18.12 -32.98 16.80
CA GLY A 18 -17.97 -34.32 17.39
C GLY A 18 -17.67 -35.39 16.35
N LEU A 19 -18.33 -35.34 15.18
CA LEU A 19 -18.11 -36.29 14.10
C LEU A 19 -16.71 -36.15 13.47
N ARG A 20 -16.20 -34.92 13.31
CA ARG A 20 -14.82 -34.70 12.83
C ARG A 20 -13.75 -35.12 13.81
N LEU A 21 -14.00 -34.98 15.11
CA LEU A 21 -13.06 -35.44 16.15
C LEU A 21 -12.99 -36.98 16.16
N MET A 22 -14.12 -37.66 15.93
CA MET A 22 -14.18 -39.11 15.79
C MET A 22 -13.43 -39.62 14.55
N GLU A 23 -13.51 -38.93 13.40
CA GLU A 23 -12.70 -39.27 12.22
C GLU A 23 -11.19 -39.20 12.50
N TRP A 24 -10.75 -38.23 13.31
CA TRP A 24 -9.34 -38.06 13.66
C TRP A 24 -8.81 -39.17 14.59
N ILE A 25 -9.68 -39.69 15.48
CA ILE A 25 -9.33 -40.77 16.42
C ILE A 25 -9.36 -42.13 15.73
N VAL A 26 -10.30 -42.35 14.80
CA VAL A 26 -10.50 -43.66 14.15
C VAL A 26 -9.54 -43.91 13.00
N LEU A 27 -9.10 -42.87 12.27
CA LEU A 27 -8.34 -43.06 11.02
C LEU A 27 -6.81 -43.00 11.16
N GLY A 28 -6.27 -42.76 12.36
CA GLY A 28 -4.82 -42.77 12.60
C GLY A 28 -4.08 -41.63 11.89
N GLY A 29 -3.47 -40.75 12.67
CA GLY A 29 -2.64 -39.66 12.13
C GLY A 29 -1.50 -40.20 11.23
N PRO A 30 -1.09 -39.43 10.20
CA PRO A 30 -0.06 -39.88 9.27
C PRO A 30 1.28 -40.08 9.97
N THR A 31 1.80 -41.29 9.87
CA THR A 31 3.14 -41.69 10.31
C THR A 31 4.20 -41.10 9.39
N GLY A 32 5.21 -40.45 9.96
CA GLY A 32 6.33 -39.87 9.24
C GLY A 32 7.34 -40.90 8.72
N THR A 33 8.02 -40.51 7.65
CA THR A 33 9.30 -41.05 7.15
C THR A 33 10.01 -39.86 6.49
N GLY A 34 11.31 -39.65 6.54
CA GLY A 34 12.42 -40.29 7.20
C GLY A 34 13.64 -39.37 7.04
N THR A 35 14.54 -39.45 8.01
CA THR A 35 15.82 -38.75 8.09
C THR A 35 16.79 -39.19 6.98
N GLY A 36 17.42 -38.22 6.32
CA GLY A 36 18.58 -38.44 5.45
C GLY A 36 19.58 -37.31 5.60
N ILE A 37 20.50 -37.44 6.57
CA ILE A 37 21.65 -36.55 6.75
C ILE A 37 22.79 -37.10 5.87
N GLY A 38 23.09 -36.39 4.78
CA GLY A 38 24.26 -36.63 3.94
C GLY A 38 25.33 -35.58 4.20
N ILE A 39 26.39 -35.95 4.92
CA ILE A 39 27.61 -35.15 5.10
C ILE A 39 28.50 -35.40 3.87
N GLY A 40 28.62 -34.39 3.00
CA GLY A 40 29.52 -34.39 1.86
C GLY A 40 30.69 -33.44 2.10
N THR A 41 31.88 -34.01 2.34
CA THR A 41 33.16 -33.31 2.45
C THR A 41 33.73 -33.00 1.06
N GLY A 42 33.53 -31.77 0.58
CA GLY A 42 34.08 -31.28 -0.68
C GLY A 42 35.35 -30.44 -0.47
N LYS A 43 36.46 -30.92 -1.04
CA LYS A 43 37.81 -30.36 -0.98
C LYS A 43 37.90 -28.92 -1.49
N ALA A 44 38.64 -28.10 -0.74
CA ALA A 44 39.18 -26.83 -1.20
C ALA A 44 40.23 -27.05 -2.30
N THR A 45 40.07 -26.39 -3.44
CA THR A 45 41.12 -26.23 -4.44
C THR A 45 41.53 -24.76 -4.46
N VAL A 46 42.75 -24.53 -4.00
CA VAL A 46 43.48 -23.27 -4.11
C VAL A 46 43.93 -23.15 -5.56
N VAL A 47 43.53 -22.07 -6.24
CA VAL A 47 44.15 -21.64 -7.51
C VAL A 47 44.75 -20.26 -7.30
N SER A 48 46.06 -20.23 -7.45
CA SER A 48 47.02 -19.11 -7.57
C SER A 48 46.54 -18.06 -8.57
N SER A 49 46.45 -16.79 -8.16
CA SER A 49 47.45 -15.73 -8.40
C SER A 49 47.83 -15.53 -9.87
N ASP A 50 47.17 -14.57 -10.52
CA ASP A 50 47.76 -13.80 -11.61
C ASP A 50 47.57 -12.31 -11.32
N CYS A 51 48.72 -11.65 -11.10
CA CYS A 51 48.84 -10.21 -11.01
C CYS A 51 48.85 -9.64 -12.43
N SER A 52 47.74 -9.04 -12.87
CA SER A 52 47.78 -8.09 -13.99
C SER A 52 47.50 -6.69 -13.46
N SER A 53 48.53 -5.86 -13.52
CA SER A 53 48.51 -4.44 -13.19
C SER A 53 47.87 -3.65 -14.33
N ASP A 54 46.55 -3.55 -14.32
CA ASP A 54 45.84 -2.52 -15.07
C ASP A 54 45.33 -1.46 -14.09
N ALA A 55 45.76 -0.22 -14.32
CA ALA A 55 45.35 0.96 -13.57
C ALA A 55 43.84 1.16 -13.71
N ALA A 56 43.08 0.52 -12.83
CA ALA A 56 41.67 0.79 -12.63
C ALA A 56 41.54 2.22 -12.13
N LYS A 57 41.25 3.13 -13.06
CA LYS A 57 40.59 4.41 -12.75
C LYS A 57 39.43 4.07 -11.83
N LYS A 58 39.59 4.39 -10.55
CA LYS A 58 38.56 4.28 -9.53
C LYS A 58 37.47 5.27 -9.92
N LYS A 59 36.55 4.80 -10.78
CA LYS A 59 35.30 5.47 -11.09
C LYS A 59 34.53 5.40 -9.78
N THR A 60 34.70 6.41 -8.95
CA THR A 60 33.80 6.71 -7.84
C THR A 60 32.47 7.13 -8.44
N SER A 61 31.79 6.21 -9.14
CA SER A 61 30.36 6.30 -9.35
C SER A 61 29.72 5.93 -8.02
N SER A 62 29.63 6.90 -7.10
CA SER A 62 28.48 6.92 -6.22
C SER A 62 27.27 7.24 -7.09
N SER A 63 26.89 6.26 -7.92
CA SER A 63 25.65 6.26 -8.69
C SER A 63 24.54 6.00 -7.69
N SER A 64 24.32 6.94 -6.76
CA SER A 64 23.03 7.01 -6.09
C SER A 64 22.02 7.22 -7.20
N THR A 65 21.17 6.24 -7.45
CA THR A 65 20.06 6.35 -8.39
C THR A 65 19.39 7.70 -8.12
N PRO A 66 19.35 8.62 -9.09
CA PRO A 66 18.77 9.93 -8.84
C PRO A 66 17.33 9.71 -8.37
N ARG A 67 16.93 10.39 -7.29
CA ARG A 67 15.58 10.32 -6.75
C ARG A 67 14.77 11.51 -7.27
N PRO A 68 13.46 11.33 -7.52
CA PRO A 68 12.55 12.45 -7.80
C PRO A 68 12.64 13.53 -6.71
N ARG A 69 12.40 14.78 -7.11
CA ARG A 69 12.38 15.96 -6.22
C ARG A 69 11.11 16.77 -6.42
N GLY A 70 10.67 17.46 -5.37
CA GLY A 70 9.54 18.40 -5.45
C GLY A 70 8.18 17.73 -5.71
N LEU A 71 8.03 16.44 -5.40
CA LEU A 71 6.75 15.74 -5.52
C LEU A 71 5.77 16.27 -4.48
N ARG A 72 4.54 16.61 -4.86
CA ARG A 72 3.48 17.07 -3.92
C ARG A 72 2.18 16.36 -4.25
N LEU A 73 2.10 15.09 -3.87
CA LEU A 73 1.07 14.15 -4.31
C LEU A 73 0.06 13.86 -3.22
N VAL A 74 -1.21 13.73 -3.60
CA VAL A 74 -2.26 13.15 -2.74
C VAL A 74 -2.88 11.98 -3.49
N LEU A 75 -2.84 10.78 -2.91
CA LEU A 75 -3.47 9.58 -3.45
C LEU A 75 -4.72 9.27 -2.64
N MET A 76 -5.89 9.36 -3.27
CA MET A 76 -7.18 9.00 -2.67
C MET A 76 -7.69 7.71 -3.31
N GLY A 77 -7.79 6.65 -2.52
CA GLY A 77 -8.27 5.37 -3.01
C GLY A 77 -8.25 4.28 -1.96
N ASP A 78 -8.35 3.03 -2.43
CA ASP A 78 -8.46 1.85 -1.57
C ASP A 78 -7.10 1.20 -1.24
N SER A 79 -7.13 -0.06 -0.81
CA SER A 79 -5.92 -0.83 -0.48
C SER A 79 -4.94 -0.99 -1.64
N LEU A 80 -5.38 -1.03 -2.91
CA LEU A 80 -4.45 -1.09 -4.05
C LEU A 80 -3.69 0.22 -4.18
N THR A 81 -4.38 1.34 -4.00
CA THR A 81 -3.77 2.68 -3.99
C THR A 81 -2.82 2.84 -2.79
N ARG A 82 -3.17 2.30 -1.62
CA ARG A 82 -2.29 2.27 -0.45
C ARG A 82 -0.98 1.54 -0.72
N TYR A 83 -1.02 0.40 -1.42
CA TYR A 83 0.20 -0.35 -1.70
C TYR A 83 1.07 0.33 -2.77
N SER A 84 0.47 1.00 -3.75
CA SER A 84 1.21 1.92 -4.63
C SER A 84 1.89 3.03 -3.83
N TYR A 85 1.18 3.67 -2.89
CA TYR A 85 1.74 4.67 -1.98
C TYR A 85 2.94 4.12 -1.21
N LEU A 86 2.80 2.97 -0.54
CA LEU A 86 3.85 2.38 0.29
C LEU A 86 5.11 2.07 -0.54
N SER A 87 4.94 1.47 -1.71
CA SER A 87 6.03 1.20 -2.65
C SER A 87 6.73 2.49 -3.11
N LEU A 88 5.96 3.53 -3.45
CA LEU A 88 6.49 4.83 -3.89
C LEU A 88 7.32 5.49 -2.79
N VAL A 89 6.76 5.66 -1.58
CA VAL A 89 7.47 6.37 -0.51
C VAL A 89 8.69 5.59 0.00
N TYR A 90 8.69 4.26 -0.13
CA TYR A 90 9.89 3.46 0.10
C TYR A 90 11.00 3.83 -0.88
N PHE A 91 10.70 3.90 -2.19
CA PHE A 91 11.66 4.35 -3.20
C PHE A 91 12.12 5.79 -2.96
N LEU A 92 11.21 6.71 -2.64
CA LEU A 92 11.56 8.09 -2.34
C LEU A 92 12.49 8.20 -1.12
N ARG A 93 12.31 7.34 -0.12
CA ARG A 93 13.13 7.34 1.09
C ARG A 93 14.51 6.72 0.87
N TRP A 94 14.57 5.57 0.22
CA TRP A 94 15.79 4.74 0.16
C TRP A 94 16.56 4.86 -1.16
N GLY A 95 15.96 5.47 -2.19
CA GLY A 95 16.55 5.55 -3.53
C GLY A 95 16.58 4.22 -4.29
N THR A 96 15.97 3.18 -3.72
CA THR A 96 15.81 1.86 -4.32
C THR A 96 14.41 1.34 -4.06
N TRP A 97 13.89 0.54 -4.99
CA TRP A 97 12.62 -0.14 -4.81
C TRP A 97 12.74 -1.25 -3.78
N TYR A 98 11.60 -1.64 -3.23
CA TYR A 98 11.52 -2.77 -2.33
C TYR A 98 11.84 -4.07 -3.08
N ASP A 99 12.86 -4.80 -2.63
CA ASP A 99 13.18 -6.11 -3.18
C ASP A 99 12.38 -7.20 -2.44
N PRO A 100 11.46 -7.90 -3.13
CA PRO A 100 10.65 -8.93 -2.50
C PRO A 100 11.47 -10.11 -2.01
N ASP A 101 12.62 -10.42 -2.61
CA ASP A 101 13.39 -11.62 -2.27
C ASP A 101 14.22 -11.44 -0.98
N TRP A 102 14.49 -10.19 -0.60
CA TRP A 102 15.45 -9.90 0.47
C TRP A 102 14.79 -9.63 1.81
N HIS A 103 13.50 -9.26 1.81
CA HIS A 103 12.88 -8.63 2.98
C HIS A 103 11.52 -9.28 3.26
N THR A 104 11.51 -10.19 4.24
CA THR A 104 10.32 -10.46 5.04
C THR A 104 10.47 -9.70 6.36
N PRO A 105 9.40 -9.02 6.83
CA PRO A 105 8.04 -8.97 6.29
C PRO A 105 7.87 -7.97 5.12
N HIS A 106 6.92 -8.23 4.20
CA HIS A 106 6.68 -7.46 2.98
C HIS A 106 5.83 -6.21 3.19
N LEU A 107 6.32 -5.06 2.72
CA LEU A 107 5.63 -3.76 2.82
C LEU A 107 4.20 -3.78 2.23
N VAL A 108 4.00 -4.53 1.15
CA VAL A 108 2.75 -4.59 0.36
C VAL A 108 1.86 -5.80 0.66
N GLN A 109 2.21 -6.63 1.65
CA GLN A 109 1.44 -7.81 2.04
C GLN A 109 1.16 -7.77 3.55
N ALA A 110 -0.05 -7.37 3.94
CA ALA A 110 -0.39 -7.26 5.36
C ALA A 110 -0.22 -8.59 6.13
N SER A 111 -0.49 -9.73 5.49
CA SER A 111 -0.38 -11.06 6.13
C SER A 111 1.04 -11.50 6.44
N SER A 112 2.09 -10.88 5.85
CA SER A 112 3.47 -11.23 6.21
C SER A 112 3.83 -10.83 7.65
N PHE A 113 2.95 -10.07 8.32
CA PHE A 113 3.11 -9.61 9.69
C PHE A 113 2.31 -10.43 10.72
N ASP A 114 1.58 -11.47 10.28
CA ASP A 114 0.65 -12.25 11.12
C ASP A 114 1.31 -12.95 12.33
N ASN A 115 2.64 -13.13 12.31
CA ASN A 115 3.37 -13.98 13.26
C ASN A 115 4.18 -13.22 14.33
N ILE A 116 4.22 -11.88 14.30
CA ILE A 116 5.14 -11.14 15.20
C ILE A 116 4.48 -10.87 16.56
N PHE A 117 3.25 -10.37 16.57
CA PHE A 117 2.49 -10.11 17.81
C PHE A 117 1.02 -10.48 17.59
N HIS A 118 0.60 -11.62 18.15
CA HIS A 118 -0.66 -12.31 17.87
C HIS A 118 -1.95 -11.44 17.86
N ASN A 119 -2.92 -11.83 17.02
CA ASN A 119 -4.29 -11.32 16.85
C ASN A 119 -4.50 -9.90 16.29
N GLN A 120 -3.44 -9.13 15.97
CA GLN A 120 -3.57 -7.76 15.43
C GLN A 120 -2.77 -7.49 14.14
N THR A 121 -2.88 -8.35 13.13
CA THR A 121 -2.24 -8.23 11.80
C THR A 121 -2.20 -6.80 11.25
N TRP A 122 -3.33 -6.09 11.31
CA TRP A 122 -3.46 -4.76 10.70
C TRP A 122 -2.82 -3.65 11.52
N GLY A 123 -2.87 -3.78 12.85
CA GLY A 123 -2.12 -2.91 13.75
C GLY A 123 -0.63 -3.10 13.51
N GLU A 124 -0.21 -4.36 13.39
CA GLU A 124 1.18 -4.73 13.14
C GLU A 124 1.69 -4.27 11.78
N HIS A 125 0.95 -4.53 10.70
CA HIS A 125 1.28 -4.02 9.36
C HIS A 125 1.43 -2.49 9.37
N SER A 126 0.51 -1.78 10.01
CA SER A 126 0.58 -0.32 10.11
C SER A 126 1.80 0.14 10.91
N TRP A 127 2.11 -0.54 12.01
CA TRP A 127 3.24 -0.22 12.88
C TRP A 127 4.58 -0.44 12.17
N GLN A 128 4.73 -1.58 11.52
CA GLN A 128 5.98 -1.97 10.87
C GLN A 128 6.26 -1.16 9.61
N THR A 129 5.24 -0.91 8.78
CA THR A 129 5.38 -0.03 7.62
C THR A 129 5.77 1.39 8.04
N ASN A 130 5.19 1.92 9.12
CA ASN A 130 5.59 3.22 9.67
C ASN A 130 7.05 3.17 10.18
N ARG A 131 7.43 2.12 10.92
CA ARG A 131 8.81 1.94 11.39
C ARG A 131 9.84 1.91 10.25
N MET A 132 9.54 1.22 9.16
CA MET A 132 10.42 1.15 7.98
C MET A 132 10.57 2.50 7.27
N LEU A 133 9.56 3.35 7.38
CA LEU A 133 9.51 4.67 6.71
C LEU A 133 9.84 5.83 7.66
N TRP A 134 10.14 5.54 8.93
CA TRP A 134 10.52 6.49 9.97
C TRP A 134 11.88 7.13 9.70
N PRO A 135 12.07 8.46 9.82
CA PRO A 135 11.16 9.42 10.44
C PRO A 135 10.27 10.20 9.46
N ASN A 136 10.20 9.76 8.20
CA ASN A 136 9.59 10.56 7.14
C ASN A 136 8.10 10.26 6.94
N GLU A 137 7.54 9.23 7.58
CA GLU A 137 6.13 8.86 7.47
C GLU A 137 5.39 8.93 8.79
N LEU A 138 4.12 9.33 8.71
CA LEU A 138 3.16 9.33 9.81
C LEU A 138 1.90 8.56 9.38
N CYS A 139 1.54 7.54 10.15
CA CYS A 139 0.36 6.70 9.91
C CYS A 139 -0.78 7.14 10.86
N ASP A 140 -1.85 7.72 10.32
CA ASP A 140 -3.14 7.86 11.01
C ASP A 140 -3.95 6.58 10.82
N CYS A 141 -3.47 5.53 11.46
CA CYS A 141 -3.88 4.16 11.19
C CYS A 141 -4.55 3.56 12.42
N PHE A 142 -5.80 3.16 12.26
CA PHE A 142 -6.57 2.50 13.29
C PHE A 142 -7.55 1.52 12.71
N ARG A 143 -7.60 0.35 13.32
CA ARG A 143 -8.62 -0.63 13.07
C ARG A 143 -8.97 -1.30 14.39
N LYS A 144 -10.21 -1.13 14.83
CA LYS A 144 -10.72 -1.85 16.01
C LYS A 144 -10.75 -3.35 15.69
N MET A 145 -10.02 -4.13 16.47
CA MET A 145 -10.01 -5.60 16.44
C MET A 145 -10.39 -6.12 17.85
N PRO A 146 -11.01 -7.31 17.98
CA PRO A 146 -11.51 -8.20 16.93
C PRO A 146 -12.91 -7.80 16.39
N GLY A 147 -13.28 -8.32 15.21
CA GLY A 147 -14.63 -8.17 14.64
C GLY A 147 -14.66 -7.86 13.14
N ALA A 148 -15.87 -7.78 12.57
CA ALA A 148 -16.07 -7.37 11.18
C ALA A 148 -15.55 -5.94 10.96
N VAL A 149 -14.99 -5.71 9.77
CA VAL A 149 -14.45 -4.39 9.38
C VAL A 149 -15.59 -3.38 9.33
N GLN A 150 -15.62 -2.50 10.31
CA GLN A 150 -16.52 -1.35 10.30
C GLN A 150 -15.85 -0.25 9.48
N VAL A 151 -16.14 -0.21 8.18
CA VAL A 151 -15.48 0.69 7.22
C VAL A 151 -15.44 2.14 7.72
N ASN A 152 -16.53 2.62 8.32
CA ASN A 152 -16.65 3.99 8.86
C ASN A 152 -15.91 4.21 10.19
N LYS A 153 -15.22 3.20 10.70
CA LYS A 153 -14.40 3.27 11.94
C LYS A 153 -12.92 2.98 11.69
N VAL A 154 -12.58 2.51 10.50
CA VAL A 154 -11.20 2.24 10.12
C VAL A 154 -10.58 3.50 9.53
N VAL A 155 -9.36 3.80 9.93
CA VAL A 155 -8.56 4.89 9.36
C VAL A 155 -7.25 4.29 8.90
N ASN A 156 -6.79 4.63 7.69
CA ASN A 156 -5.48 4.21 7.17
C ASN A 156 -4.78 5.36 6.47
N ASN A 157 -5.07 6.61 6.85
CA ASN A 157 -4.47 7.76 6.18
C ASN A 157 -2.97 7.81 6.51
N ARG A 158 -2.15 8.20 5.55
CA ARG A 158 -0.70 8.22 5.70
C ARG A 158 -0.13 9.50 5.11
N TYR A 159 0.92 10.02 5.74
CA TYR A 159 1.54 11.28 5.36
C TYR A 159 3.05 11.07 5.33
N PHE A 160 3.68 11.31 4.18
CA PHE A 160 5.11 11.21 4.00
C PHE A 160 5.69 12.57 3.63
N TYR A 161 6.81 12.94 4.25
CA TYR A 161 7.60 14.10 3.89
C TYR A 161 9.10 13.80 3.95
N ASP A 162 9.80 14.04 2.84
CA ASP A 162 11.26 13.99 2.75
C ASP A 162 11.84 15.39 2.54
N PRO A 163 12.40 16.02 3.59
CA PRO A 163 12.96 17.36 3.49
C PRO A 163 14.20 17.44 2.60
N ALA A 164 14.93 16.33 2.38
CA ALA A 164 16.15 16.35 1.56
C ALA A 164 15.85 16.47 0.05
N TYR A 165 14.64 16.09 -0.36
CA TYR A 165 14.19 16.09 -1.76
C TYR A 165 12.93 16.95 -1.97
N ASP A 166 12.42 17.59 -0.92
CA ASP A 166 11.13 18.31 -0.90
C ASP A 166 9.97 17.46 -1.46
N ASN A 167 9.92 16.19 -1.08
CA ASN A 167 8.84 15.29 -1.51
C ASN A 167 7.79 15.18 -0.41
N SER A 168 6.54 15.52 -0.72
CA SER A 168 5.36 15.31 0.11
C SER A 168 4.39 14.38 -0.61
N VAL A 169 4.04 13.27 0.03
CA VAL A 169 3.08 12.30 -0.50
C VAL A 169 2.08 11.96 0.59
N VAL A 170 0.79 12.11 0.31
CA VAL A 170 -0.29 11.79 1.24
C VAL A 170 -1.15 10.69 0.65
N TYR A 171 -1.57 9.72 1.46
CA TYR A 171 -2.59 8.74 1.12
C TYR A 171 -3.82 8.93 2.01
N LEU A 172 -5.00 9.00 1.39
CA LEU A 172 -6.29 9.04 2.06
C LEU A 172 -7.10 7.81 1.67
N ASP A 173 -7.60 7.08 2.67
CA ASP A 173 -8.38 5.85 2.48
C ASP A 173 -9.80 6.19 2.00
N ALA A 174 -10.04 6.06 0.70
CA ALA A 174 -11.28 6.37 0.02
C ALA A 174 -11.82 5.12 -0.71
N LYS A 175 -13.00 4.64 -0.28
CA LYS A 175 -13.58 3.38 -0.76
C LYS A 175 -14.85 3.63 -1.57
N GLY A 176 -14.73 3.53 -2.90
CA GLY A 176 -15.83 3.85 -3.80
C GLY A 176 -16.35 5.29 -3.62
N HIS A 177 -17.63 5.52 -3.91
CA HIS A 177 -18.23 6.87 -3.86
C HIS A 177 -19.10 7.17 -2.63
N LYS A 178 -19.54 6.14 -1.88
CA LYS A 178 -20.46 6.30 -0.72
C LYS A 178 -19.76 6.27 0.64
N GLY A 179 -18.46 5.98 0.67
CA GLY A 179 -17.69 5.96 1.91
C GLY A 179 -17.51 7.37 2.46
N THR A 180 -17.72 7.56 3.76
CA THR A 180 -17.24 8.76 4.45
C THR A 180 -15.72 8.71 4.50
N LEU A 181 -15.06 9.84 4.24
CA LEU A 181 -13.62 9.99 4.47
C LEU A 181 -13.45 10.63 5.84
N HIS A 182 -12.54 10.11 6.64
CA HIS A 182 -12.32 10.63 7.99
C HIS A 182 -10.88 10.36 8.43
N GLY A 183 -10.44 11.11 9.43
CA GLY A 183 -9.12 10.95 10.03
C GLY A 183 -9.03 11.63 11.38
N ARG A 184 -7.94 11.36 12.09
CA ARG A 184 -7.64 11.93 13.42
C ARG A 184 -6.57 13.01 13.38
N ILE A 185 -5.89 13.17 12.25
CA ILE A 185 -4.90 14.23 12.04
C ILE A 185 -5.53 15.29 11.16
N ALA A 186 -5.78 16.48 11.74
CA ALA A 186 -6.22 17.64 10.97
C ALA A 186 -5.13 18.08 9.99
N ALA A 187 -5.51 18.53 8.79
CA ALA A 187 -4.58 18.82 7.68
C ALA A 187 -3.47 19.79 8.10
N GLN A 188 -3.82 20.88 8.77
CA GLN A 188 -2.91 21.91 9.27
C GLN A 188 -1.89 21.41 10.33
N ASN A 189 -2.10 20.21 10.88
CA ASN A 189 -1.17 19.62 11.85
C ASN A 189 -0.17 18.65 11.21
N VAL A 190 -0.39 18.20 9.97
CA VAL A 190 0.42 17.16 9.32
C VAL A 190 1.90 17.54 9.25
N SER A 191 2.22 18.70 8.68
CA SER A 191 3.59 19.19 8.46
C SER A 191 4.31 19.44 9.78
N ARG A 192 3.60 20.03 10.76
CA ARG A 192 4.12 20.24 12.11
C ARG A 192 4.50 18.92 12.78
N LEU A 193 3.64 17.91 12.69
CA LEU A 193 3.89 16.59 13.30
C LEU A 193 5.08 15.89 12.62
N LEU A 194 5.15 15.90 11.29
CA LEU A 194 6.27 15.33 10.53
C LEU A 194 7.60 16.05 10.85
N TYR A 195 7.59 17.38 10.96
CA TYR A 195 8.76 18.16 11.36
C TYR A 195 9.24 17.80 12.78
N GLN A 196 8.31 17.74 13.74
CA GLN A 196 8.61 17.31 15.12
C GLN A 196 9.18 15.88 15.16
N GLN A 197 8.65 14.99 14.33
CA GLN A 197 9.12 13.62 14.18
C GLN A 197 10.56 13.56 13.67
N GLY A 198 10.89 14.33 12.63
CA GLY A 198 12.25 14.47 12.11
C GLY A 198 13.22 15.00 13.16
N LEU A 199 12.83 16.05 13.91
CA LEU A 199 13.64 16.58 15.01
C LEU A 199 13.87 15.56 16.13
N ALA A 200 12.87 14.77 16.48
CA ALA A 200 12.99 13.72 17.49
C ALA A 200 14.01 12.65 17.05
N ALA A 201 14.00 12.25 15.78
CA ALA A 201 14.96 11.28 15.24
C ALA A 201 16.42 11.79 15.26
N ILE A 202 16.63 13.11 15.09
CA ILE A 202 17.95 13.73 15.22
C ILE A 202 18.40 13.74 16.69
N LYS A 203 17.50 14.10 17.62
CA LYS A 203 17.84 14.28 19.05
C LYS A 203 17.99 12.97 19.83
N LEU A 204 17.11 12.00 19.60
CA LEU A 204 17.02 10.76 20.37
C LEU A 204 17.74 9.58 19.70
N GLY A 205 18.36 9.82 18.54
CA GLY A 205 18.82 8.75 17.66
C GLY A 205 17.62 7.95 17.10
N PRO A 206 17.88 6.74 16.54
CA PRO A 206 16.85 5.91 15.92
C PRO A 206 15.85 5.29 16.91
N SER A 207 15.73 5.83 18.14
CA SER A 207 14.74 5.37 19.10
C SER A 207 13.34 5.68 18.55
N PRO A 208 12.51 4.66 18.27
CA PRO A 208 11.20 4.85 17.69
C PRO A 208 10.35 5.56 18.73
N VAL A 209 10.12 6.87 18.55
CA VAL A 209 8.98 7.51 19.19
C VAL A 209 7.77 6.85 18.56
N LEU A 210 7.25 5.84 19.24
CA LEU A 210 6.00 5.22 18.87
C LEU A 210 4.99 6.36 18.72
N PRO A 211 4.32 6.52 17.56
CA PRO A 211 3.14 7.37 17.56
C PRO A 211 2.25 6.86 18.70
N PRO A 212 1.57 7.74 19.45
CA PRO A 212 0.75 7.33 20.58
C PRO A 212 -0.47 6.56 20.07
N MET A 213 -0.27 5.32 19.62
CA MET A 213 -1.29 4.38 19.15
C MET A 213 -2.23 4.03 20.33
N ASP A 214 -1.73 4.18 21.55
CA ASP A 214 -2.46 3.96 22.80
C ASP A 214 -3.57 5.02 22.99
N LYS A 215 -3.49 6.17 22.29
CA LYS A 215 -4.51 7.23 22.29
C LYS A 215 -5.47 7.14 21.10
N LEU A 216 -5.53 6.04 20.35
CA LEU A 216 -6.35 5.87 19.14
C LEU A 216 -7.87 5.77 19.36
N GLN A 217 -8.36 5.90 20.59
CA GLN A 217 -9.79 6.08 20.87
C GLN A 217 -10.28 7.53 20.75
N ARG A 218 -9.47 8.44 20.20
CA ARG A 218 -9.90 9.82 19.94
C ARG A 218 -11.02 9.87 18.90
N PRO A 219 -11.97 10.81 19.04
CA PRO A 219 -12.91 11.14 17.96
C PRO A 219 -12.14 11.52 16.70
N PHE A 220 -12.79 11.34 15.54
CA PHE A 220 -12.25 11.84 14.29
C PHE A 220 -12.08 13.35 14.38
N ALA A 221 -10.91 13.84 13.97
CA ALA A 221 -10.64 15.27 13.88
C ALA A 221 -11.37 15.89 12.68
N TRP A 222 -11.69 15.08 11.68
CA TRP A 222 -12.43 15.49 10.48
C TRP A 222 -13.21 14.31 9.90
N VAL A 223 -14.35 14.63 9.27
CA VAL A 223 -15.23 13.69 8.56
C VAL A 223 -15.83 14.42 7.37
N HIS A 224 -15.73 13.83 6.18
CA HIS A 224 -16.29 14.34 4.94
C HIS A 224 -17.22 13.31 4.30
N LYS A 225 -18.34 13.79 3.77
CA LYS A 225 -19.40 12.91 3.21
C LYS A 225 -19.15 12.52 1.76
N SER A 226 -18.33 13.29 1.05
CA SER A 226 -18.00 13.08 -0.36
C SER A 226 -16.52 13.36 -0.61
N TRP A 227 -16.06 12.96 -1.81
CA TRP A 227 -14.70 13.24 -2.26
C TRP A 227 -14.50 14.76 -2.50
N SER A 228 -15.48 15.44 -3.10
CA SER A 228 -15.44 16.89 -3.33
C SER A 228 -15.32 17.69 -2.02
N ASP A 229 -16.05 17.28 -0.98
CA ASP A 229 -15.99 17.86 0.36
C ASP A 229 -14.59 17.63 0.99
N ALA A 230 -14.06 16.41 0.93
CA ALA A 230 -12.72 16.11 1.43
C ALA A 230 -11.62 16.88 0.67
N ILE A 231 -11.75 17.04 -0.66
CA ILE A 231 -10.80 17.80 -1.46
C ILE A 231 -10.82 19.28 -1.04
N SER A 232 -12.01 19.90 -1.00
CA SER A 232 -12.16 21.32 -0.71
C SER A 232 -11.78 21.68 0.73
N ASN A 233 -12.10 20.80 1.69
CA ASN A 233 -12.02 21.12 3.11
C ASN A 233 -10.86 20.45 3.84
N TYR A 234 -10.26 19.38 3.31
CA TYR A 234 -9.09 18.74 3.93
C TYR A 234 -7.85 18.87 3.06
N VAL A 235 -7.92 18.41 1.81
CA VAL A 235 -6.75 18.38 0.90
C VAL A 235 -6.24 19.79 0.60
N ALA A 236 -7.13 20.76 0.41
CA ALA A 236 -6.77 22.16 0.18
C ALA A 236 -6.03 22.83 1.36
N GLN A 237 -6.10 22.24 2.56
CA GLN A 237 -5.44 22.75 3.77
C GLN A 237 -4.10 22.05 4.07
N LEU A 238 -3.67 21.10 3.23
CA LEU A 238 -2.38 20.44 3.39
C LEU A 238 -1.24 21.42 3.07
N ASP A 239 -0.15 21.30 3.84
CA ASP A 239 1.07 22.10 3.68
C ASP A 239 2.30 21.16 3.56
N PRO A 240 3.07 21.20 2.46
CA PRO A 240 2.85 22.04 1.28
C PRO A 240 1.59 21.64 0.50
N PRO A 241 0.98 22.57 -0.25
CA PRO A 241 -0.20 22.26 -1.05
C PRO A 241 0.15 21.25 -2.16
N PRO A 242 -0.74 20.28 -2.44
CA PRO A 242 -0.50 19.29 -3.49
C PRO A 242 -0.53 19.93 -4.88
N ASN A 243 0.36 19.47 -5.78
CA ASN A 243 0.31 19.83 -7.19
C ASN A 243 -0.44 18.79 -8.03
N LEU A 244 -0.62 17.57 -7.51
CA LEU A 244 -1.35 16.49 -8.16
C LEU A 244 -2.16 15.67 -7.15
N ILE A 245 -3.44 15.49 -7.44
CA ILE A 245 -4.33 14.55 -6.74
C ILE A 245 -4.61 13.36 -7.65
N ILE A 246 -4.30 12.16 -7.18
CA ILE A 246 -4.55 10.89 -7.85
C ILE A 246 -5.77 10.24 -7.22
N LEU A 247 -6.75 9.93 -8.05
CA LEU A 247 -8.07 9.47 -7.64
C LEU A 247 -8.31 8.04 -8.15
N ASN A 248 -8.78 7.13 -7.29
CA ASN A 248 -9.10 5.75 -7.66
C ASN A 248 -10.27 5.17 -6.85
N ALA A 249 -11.35 4.76 -7.51
CA ALA A 249 -12.45 4.05 -6.84
C ALA A 249 -12.07 2.63 -6.40
N GLY A 250 -11.07 2.04 -7.07
CA GLY A 250 -10.47 0.76 -6.74
C GLY A 250 -11.43 -0.42 -6.82
N LEU A 251 -11.23 -1.41 -5.95
CA LEU A 251 -11.99 -2.66 -5.88
C LEU A 251 -13.38 -2.51 -5.26
N TRP A 252 -13.84 -1.28 -4.96
CA TRP A 252 -15.11 -1.04 -4.29
C TRP A 252 -16.21 -0.70 -5.29
N PRO A 253 -17.44 -1.23 -5.09
CA PRO A 253 -18.59 -0.83 -5.88
C PRO A 253 -18.73 0.69 -5.87
N ASN A 254 -18.89 1.26 -7.06
CA ASN A 254 -19.07 2.68 -7.22
C ASN A 254 -20.09 2.98 -8.33
N ASN A 255 -20.61 4.21 -8.34
CA ASN A 255 -21.69 4.64 -9.22
C ASN A 255 -21.36 5.98 -9.87
N PHE A 256 -20.07 6.27 -10.07
CA PHE A 256 -19.59 7.49 -10.72
C PHE A 256 -20.12 7.61 -12.15
N LEU A 257 -20.27 6.48 -12.86
CA LEU A 257 -20.85 6.40 -14.21
C LEU A 257 -22.21 7.10 -14.34
N TYR A 258 -23.01 7.12 -13.27
CA TYR A 258 -24.36 7.70 -13.27
C TYR A 258 -24.48 8.93 -12.35
N GLN A 259 -23.35 9.46 -11.86
CA GLN A 259 -23.31 10.62 -10.96
C GLN A 259 -22.40 11.70 -11.54
N HIS A 260 -22.79 12.23 -12.70
CA HIS A 260 -22.03 13.30 -13.37
C HIS A 260 -21.85 14.53 -12.47
N ASP A 261 -22.87 14.91 -11.71
CA ASP A 261 -22.79 16.03 -10.76
C ASP A 261 -21.70 15.82 -9.70
N LEU A 262 -21.53 14.58 -9.20
CA LEU A 262 -20.48 14.25 -8.25
C LEU A 262 -19.08 14.40 -8.87
N ILE A 263 -18.94 14.04 -10.15
CA ILE A 263 -17.68 14.19 -10.89
C ILE A 263 -17.38 15.68 -11.10
N ASP A 264 -18.37 16.45 -11.53
CA ASP A 264 -18.22 17.88 -11.76
C ASP A 264 -17.94 18.63 -10.45
N ASP A 265 -18.55 18.23 -9.34
CA ASP A 265 -18.24 18.74 -7.99
C ASP A 265 -16.80 18.41 -7.58
N MET A 266 -16.31 17.20 -7.88
CA MET A 266 -14.92 16.84 -7.60
C MET A 266 -13.94 17.70 -8.42
N VAL A 267 -14.24 17.97 -9.69
CA VAL A 267 -13.42 18.85 -10.53
C VAL A 267 -13.42 20.28 -10.01
N ARG A 268 -14.59 20.80 -9.63
CA ARG A 268 -14.72 22.15 -9.04
C ARG A 268 -14.03 22.28 -7.68
N ALA A 269 -13.94 21.20 -6.92
CA ALA A 269 -13.31 21.18 -5.61
C ALA A 269 -11.77 21.28 -5.65
N LEU A 270 -11.15 21.04 -6.82
CA LEU A 270 -9.69 21.06 -6.94
C LEU A 270 -9.12 22.45 -6.59
N PRO A 271 -8.05 22.53 -5.78
CA PRO A 271 -7.36 23.79 -5.56
C PRO A 271 -6.80 24.36 -6.89
N SER A 272 -6.72 25.68 -7.01
CA SER A 272 -6.47 26.38 -8.29
C SER A 272 -5.19 25.99 -9.04
N ASN A 273 -4.17 25.48 -8.35
CA ASN A 273 -2.88 25.06 -8.93
C ASN A 273 -2.66 23.54 -8.85
N THR A 274 -3.73 22.77 -8.61
CA THR A 274 -3.67 21.32 -8.41
C THR A 274 -4.30 20.60 -9.59
N LYS A 275 -3.54 19.73 -10.23
CA LYS A 275 -4.08 18.84 -11.27
C LYS A 275 -4.72 17.61 -10.62
N ALA A 276 -5.62 16.97 -11.36
CA ALA A 276 -6.20 15.70 -10.96
C ALA A 276 -5.96 14.62 -12.01
N MET A 277 -5.64 13.42 -11.55
CA MET A 277 -5.36 12.25 -12.38
C MET A 277 -6.26 11.09 -11.93
N TRP A 278 -6.95 10.46 -12.89
CA TRP A 278 -7.65 9.21 -12.59
C TRP A 278 -6.69 8.03 -12.72
N LYS A 279 -6.51 7.24 -11.67
CA LYS A 279 -5.86 5.94 -11.74
C LYS A 279 -6.93 4.90 -12.08
N THR A 280 -6.76 4.19 -13.20
CA THR A 280 -7.71 3.13 -13.56
C THR A 280 -7.59 1.96 -12.57
N THR A 281 -8.67 1.20 -12.43
CA THR A 281 -8.69 0.08 -11.51
C THR A 281 -7.88 -1.08 -12.05
N SER A 282 -7.03 -1.66 -11.20
CA SER A 282 -6.23 -2.82 -11.57
C SER A 282 -7.09 -4.08 -11.69
N PHE A 283 -6.70 -4.99 -12.57
CA PHE A 283 -7.37 -6.27 -12.73
C PHE A 283 -7.02 -7.20 -11.56
N GLY A 284 -7.97 -8.06 -11.19
CA GLY A 284 -7.72 -9.15 -10.25
C GLY A 284 -7.00 -10.33 -10.91
N LYS A 285 -6.63 -11.30 -10.08
CA LYS A 285 -5.92 -12.51 -10.49
C LYS A 285 -6.58 -13.18 -11.70
N GLY A 286 -5.77 -13.48 -12.71
CA GLY A 286 -6.24 -14.05 -13.98
C GLY A 286 -6.91 -13.04 -14.92
N GLY A 287 -6.65 -11.74 -14.76
CA GLY A 287 -7.21 -10.70 -15.62
C GLY A 287 -8.69 -10.42 -15.35
N LYS A 288 -9.14 -10.66 -14.13
CA LYS A 288 -10.56 -10.53 -13.77
C LYS A 288 -10.92 -9.06 -13.51
N VAL A 289 -11.95 -8.56 -14.20
CA VAL A 289 -12.58 -7.28 -13.84
C VAL A 289 -13.27 -7.43 -12.47
N LEU A 290 -12.91 -6.59 -11.50
CA LEU A 290 -13.39 -6.70 -10.13
C LEU A 290 -14.87 -6.35 -9.97
N HIS A 291 -15.38 -5.42 -10.80
CA HIS A 291 -16.79 -5.00 -10.89
C HIS A 291 -17.12 -4.57 -12.31
N LYS A 292 -18.33 -4.93 -12.79
CA LYS A 292 -18.73 -4.70 -14.19
C LYS A 292 -18.69 -3.25 -14.65
N SER A 293 -18.95 -2.27 -13.77
CA SER A 293 -18.98 -0.84 -14.11
C SER A 293 -17.61 -0.16 -14.15
N ILE A 294 -16.53 -0.88 -13.82
CA ILE A 294 -15.19 -0.31 -13.74
C ILE A 294 -14.71 0.25 -15.09
N PRO A 295 -14.77 -0.49 -16.21
CA PRO A 295 -14.19 0.00 -17.46
C PRO A 295 -14.84 1.30 -17.94
N GLU A 296 -16.16 1.42 -17.87
CA GLU A 296 -16.88 2.63 -18.27
C GLU A 296 -16.65 3.79 -17.29
N THR A 297 -16.56 3.49 -15.98
CA THR A 297 -16.20 4.50 -14.98
C THR A 297 -14.79 5.04 -15.21
N ASP A 298 -13.83 4.15 -15.48
CA ASP A 298 -12.44 4.52 -15.73
C ASP A 298 -12.32 5.37 -17.01
N ALA A 299 -13.01 4.99 -18.09
CA ALA A 299 -13.07 5.77 -19.31
C ALA A 299 -13.67 7.17 -19.08
N LEU A 300 -14.81 7.25 -18.37
CA LEU A 300 -15.46 8.51 -18.05
C LEU A 300 -14.55 9.44 -17.25
N LEU A 301 -13.95 8.96 -16.15
CA LEU A 301 -13.12 9.80 -15.30
C LEU A 301 -11.79 10.17 -15.94
N CYS A 302 -11.19 9.29 -16.74
CA CYS A 302 -10.03 9.65 -17.55
C CYS A 302 -10.34 10.72 -18.60
N SER A 303 -11.58 10.81 -19.10
CA SER A 303 -11.99 11.88 -20.03
C SER A 303 -12.31 13.22 -19.34
N LYS A 304 -12.61 13.19 -18.04
CA LYS A 304 -13.05 14.37 -17.26
C LYS A 304 -11.94 15.02 -16.45
N LEU A 305 -10.93 14.25 -16.04
CA LEU A 305 -9.77 14.74 -15.29
C LEU A 305 -8.62 15.13 -16.23
N HIS A 306 -7.56 15.72 -15.68
CA HIS A 306 -6.45 16.26 -16.47
C HIS A 306 -5.60 15.17 -17.14
N SER A 307 -5.55 13.98 -16.52
CA SER A 307 -4.76 12.86 -17.02
C SER A 307 -5.28 11.52 -16.50
N CYS A 308 -4.84 10.44 -17.14
CA CYS A 308 -5.21 9.06 -16.84
C CYS A 308 -3.96 8.22 -16.57
N TRP A 309 -3.84 7.62 -15.39
CA TRP A 309 -2.79 6.64 -15.07
C TRP A 309 -3.34 5.24 -15.34
N ASN A 310 -3.04 4.75 -16.55
CA ASN A 310 -3.61 3.54 -17.09
C ASN A 310 -2.95 2.27 -16.55
N GLN A 311 -3.75 1.44 -15.88
CA GLN A 311 -3.38 0.17 -15.25
C GLN A 311 -3.89 -1.05 -16.03
N SER A 312 -4.33 -0.89 -17.29
CA SER A 312 -4.90 -1.98 -18.08
C SER A 312 -3.94 -3.14 -18.30
N TRP A 313 -2.63 -2.88 -18.31
CA TRP A 313 -1.61 -3.90 -18.44
C TRP A 313 -1.63 -4.94 -17.30
N THR A 314 -2.24 -4.61 -16.15
CA THR A 314 -2.38 -5.55 -15.03
C THR A 314 -3.21 -6.79 -15.36
N GLN A 315 -4.02 -6.74 -16.43
CA GLN A 315 -4.76 -7.90 -16.92
C GLN A 315 -3.85 -9.07 -17.34
N HIS A 316 -2.58 -8.79 -17.66
CA HIS A 316 -1.60 -9.78 -18.12
C HIS A 316 -0.70 -10.30 -17.00
N VAL A 317 -0.82 -9.76 -15.78
CA VAL A 317 0.03 -10.17 -14.65
C VAL A 317 -0.25 -11.63 -14.28
N THR A 318 0.81 -12.42 -14.22
CA THR A 318 0.72 -13.84 -13.87
C THR A 318 0.36 -14.06 -12.40
N ALA A 319 -0.27 -15.20 -12.11
CA ALA A 319 -0.79 -15.56 -10.79
C ALA A 319 0.27 -15.54 -9.66
N LYS A 320 1.56 -15.70 -9.98
CA LYS A 320 2.67 -15.70 -9.00
C LYS A 320 2.90 -14.34 -8.35
N TYR A 321 2.50 -13.25 -9.01
CA TYR A 321 2.62 -11.89 -8.48
C TYR A 321 1.38 -11.42 -7.72
N TYR A 322 0.51 -12.35 -7.30
CA TYR A 322 -0.67 -12.09 -6.50
C TYR A 322 -0.56 -12.81 -5.15
N TRP A 323 -0.79 -12.09 -4.05
CA TRP A 323 -0.86 -12.71 -2.72
C TRP A 323 -2.29 -13.02 -2.28
N ASP A 324 -3.28 -12.44 -2.94
CA ASP A 324 -4.69 -12.85 -2.91
C ASP A 324 -5.34 -12.62 -4.29
N ASP A 325 -6.68 -12.70 -4.40
CA ASP A 325 -7.36 -12.55 -5.70
C ASP A 325 -7.28 -11.14 -6.31
N LYS A 326 -6.78 -10.14 -5.58
CA LYS A 326 -6.90 -8.72 -5.95
C LYS A 326 -5.59 -7.95 -5.84
N HIS A 327 -4.72 -8.32 -4.91
CA HIS A 327 -3.54 -7.57 -4.52
C HIS A 327 -2.26 -8.24 -5.00
N PHE A 328 -1.31 -7.38 -5.35
CA PHE A 328 -0.05 -7.79 -5.96
C PHE A 328 1.10 -7.90 -4.97
N PHE A 329 2.10 -8.70 -5.31
CA PHE A 329 3.45 -8.57 -4.78
C PHE A 329 4.25 -7.52 -5.58
N GLU A 330 5.42 -7.13 -5.08
CA GLU A 330 6.42 -6.49 -5.94
C GLU A 330 6.90 -7.49 -7.02
N PRO A 331 7.31 -7.03 -8.22
CA PRO A 331 7.57 -5.64 -8.59
C PRO A 331 6.39 -4.94 -9.30
N VAL A 332 5.15 -5.43 -9.11
CA VAL A 332 3.98 -4.85 -9.80
C VAL A 332 3.79 -3.38 -9.39
N TYR A 333 3.81 -3.06 -8.09
CA TYR A 333 3.63 -1.69 -7.62
C TYR A 333 4.81 -0.78 -8.00
N ARG A 334 6.04 -1.31 -8.02
CA ARG A 334 7.20 -0.63 -8.63
C ARG A 334 6.89 -0.19 -10.06
N ILE A 335 6.47 -1.11 -10.94
CA ILE A 335 6.19 -0.79 -12.34
C ILE A 335 5.07 0.24 -12.45
N MET A 336 4.00 0.10 -11.65
CA MET A 336 2.94 1.11 -11.59
C MET A 336 3.53 2.50 -11.29
N ASN A 337 4.36 2.60 -10.26
CA ASN A 337 4.93 3.87 -9.82
C ASN A 337 5.97 4.42 -10.81
N GLU A 338 6.74 3.57 -11.49
CA GLU A 338 7.59 3.98 -12.61
C GLU A 338 6.76 4.62 -13.74
N ASP A 339 5.60 4.03 -14.08
CA ASP A 339 4.67 4.62 -15.05
C ASP A 339 4.14 5.99 -14.60
N LEU A 340 3.77 6.11 -13.32
CA LEU A 340 3.29 7.37 -12.74
C LEU A 340 4.37 8.44 -12.82
N LEU A 341 5.59 8.14 -12.35
CA LEU A 341 6.70 9.07 -12.30
C LEU A 341 7.11 9.53 -13.70
N GLU A 342 7.13 8.62 -14.68
CA GLU A 342 7.38 8.96 -16.08
C GLU A 342 6.30 9.91 -16.61
N GLN A 343 5.03 9.56 -16.40
CA GLN A 343 3.90 10.34 -16.90
C GLN A 343 3.85 11.77 -16.33
N ILE A 344 4.32 11.98 -15.10
CA ILE A 344 4.37 13.31 -14.47
C ILE A 344 5.71 14.04 -14.70
N GLY A 345 6.63 13.45 -15.45
CA GLY A 345 7.94 14.03 -15.74
C GLY A 345 8.89 14.08 -14.54
N SER A 346 8.65 13.23 -13.55
CA SER A 346 9.44 13.15 -12.31
C SER A 346 10.36 11.93 -12.26
N LEU A 347 10.29 11.05 -13.27
CA LEU A 347 11.25 9.96 -13.39
C LEU A 347 12.62 10.57 -13.74
N PRO A 348 13.67 10.26 -12.97
CA PRO A 348 14.99 10.82 -13.20
C PRO A 348 15.55 10.52 -14.60
N GLU A 349 16.33 11.45 -15.14
CA GLU A 349 17.03 11.23 -16.41
C GLU A 349 17.97 10.02 -16.30
N GLY A 350 17.94 9.15 -17.30
CA GLY A 350 18.72 7.91 -17.34
C GLY A 350 18.22 6.80 -16.42
N TYR A 351 17.06 6.96 -15.76
CA TYR A 351 16.48 5.91 -14.93
C TYR A 351 16.12 4.68 -15.77
N GLN A 352 16.66 3.51 -15.39
CA GLN A 352 16.34 2.24 -16.05
C GLN A 352 15.07 1.62 -15.44
N ARG A 353 13.97 1.71 -16.18
CA ARG A 353 12.69 1.07 -15.82
C ARG A 353 12.78 -0.44 -15.84
N LEU A 354 11.96 -1.08 -15.01
CA LEU A 354 11.79 -2.52 -15.07
C LEU A 354 10.90 -2.86 -16.27
N ASP A 355 11.37 -3.77 -17.14
CA ASP A 355 10.57 -4.26 -18.25
C ASP A 355 9.34 -5.01 -17.71
N ARG A 356 8.15 -4.62 -18.15
CA ARG A 356 6.89 -5.25 -17.75
C ARG A 356 6.82 -6.73 -18.16
N SER A 357 7.60 -7.15 -19.16
CA SER A 357 7.63 -8.54 -19.62
C SER A 357 7.96 -9.55 -18.52
N VAL A 358 8.69 -9.14 -17.46
CA VAL A 358 8.96 -9.97 -16.28
C VAL A 358 7.70 -10.46 -15.59
N LEU A 359 6.61 -9.69 -15.68
CA LEU A 359 5.33 -10.01 -15.04
C LEU A 359 4.50 -11.04 -15.83
N PHE A 360 4.82 -11.24 -17.11
CA PHE A 360 4.03 -12.01 -18.06
C PHE A 360 4.61 -13.41 -18.32
N GLN A 361 5.82 -13.68 -17.84
CA GLN A 361 6.47 -14.97 -17.95
C GLN A 361 5.77 -16.01 -17.07
N LYS A 362 5.18 -17.01 -17.74
CA LYS A 362 4.43 -18.10 -17.11
C LYS A 362 5.31 -19.03 -16.29
#